data_AF-A0AAP9NE07-F1
#
_entry.id   AF-A0AAP9NE07-F1
#
_cell.length_a   1.000
_cell.length_b   1.000
_cell.length_c   1.000
_cell.angle_alpha   90.00
_cell.angle_beta   90.00
_cell.angle_gamma   90.00
#
_symmetry.space_group_name_H-M   'P 1'
#
loop_
_entity.id
_entity.type
_entity.pdbx_description
1 polymer ?
#
loop_
_entity_poly.entity_id
_entity_poly.type
_entity_poly.pdbx_seq_one_letter_code
_entity_poly.pdbx_strand_id
1 'polypeptide(L)'
;MTAEDLIKNNSLTDIEVTGNQTIVFSEIALTAVNMAREEVKCTWEKATAAFVKDAEEKKIQKAIKAHIETCPCICMVKETGKDGRCLKCWHTTTFIDELNK
;
A
#
# COMPACT_ATOMS: atom_id res chain seq x y z
N MET A 1 19.50 -5.17 4.17
CA MET A 1 20.15 -6.48 4.33
C MET A 1 19.05 -7.46 4.63
N THR A 2 18.83 -8.41 3.72
CA THR A 2 17.80 -9.44 3.87
C THR A 2 18.34 -10.66 4.62
N ALA A 3 17.44 -11.55 5.05
CA ALA A 3 17.82 -12.87 5.54
C ALA A 3 18.69 -13.64 4.52
N GLU A 4 18.40 -13.50 3.23
CA GLU A 4 19.17 -14.11 2.13
C GLU A 4 20.58 -13.52 2.03
N ASP A 5 20.71 -12.20 2.16
CA ASP A 5 22.00 -11.52 2.17
C ASP A 5 22.87 -11.96 3.36
N LEU A 6 22.25 -12.20 4.52
CA LEU A 6 22.97 -12.64 5.73
C LEU A 6 23.59 -14.02 5.55
N ILE A 7 22.87 -14.97 4.94
CA ILE A 7 23.36 -16.33 4.69
C ILE A 7 24.50 -16.30 3.66
N LYS A 8 24.36 -15.55 2.57
CA LYS A 8 25.36 -15.48 1.49
C LYS A 8 26.69 -14.88 1.96
N ASN A 9 26.66 -13.90 2.86
CA ASN A 9 27.84 -13.18 3.32
C ASN A 9 28.59 -13.87 4.49
N ASN A 10 28.01 -14.92 5.09
CA ASN A 10 28.60 -15.64 6.23
C ASN A 10 29.08 -17.06 5.88
N SER A 11 29.40 -17.32 4.61
CA SER A 11 29.96 -18.60 4.16
C SER A 11 31.34 -18.83 4.79
N LEU A 12 31.50 -19.91 5.57
CA LEU A 12 32.79 -20.34 6.11
C LEU A 12 33.64 -20.90 4.96
N THR A 13 34.77 -20.28 4.66
CA THR A 13 35.67 -20.65 3.55
C THR A 13 36.65 -21.79 3.87
N ASP A 14 36.79 -22.17 5.15
CA ASP A 14 37.83 -23.11 5.62
C ASP A 14 37.31 -24.50 6.03
N ILE A 15 36.05 -24.85 5.71
CA ILE A 15 35.55 -26.21 5.88
C ILE A 15 35.41 -26.83 4.48
N GLU A 16 36.15 -27.91 4.23
CA GLU A 16 36.04 -28.67 3.00
C GLU A 16 34.69 -29.40 3.01
N VAL A 17 33.71 -28.83 2.31
CA VAL A 17 32.39 -29.43 2.14
C VAL A 17 32.38 -30.17 0.80
N THR A 18 32.42 -31.49 0.83
CA THR A 18 32.33 -32.30 -0.39
C THR A 18 30.89 -32.34 -0.92
N GLY A 19 30.69 -31.94 -2.18
CA GLY A 19 29.37 -31.92 -2.86
C GLY A 19 28.65 -30.57 -2.80
N ASN A 20 27.34 -30.53 -3.12
CA ASN A 20 26.51 -29.31 -3.09
C ASN A 20 25.96 -29.01 -1.67
N GLN A 21 26.80 -29.08 -0.64
CA GLN A 21 26.39 -28.81 0.74
C GLN A 21 26.93 -27.46 1.21
N THR A 22 26.21 -26.81 2.13
CA THR A 22 26.60 -25.53 2.73
C THR A 22 26.48 -25.64 4.24
N ILE A 23 27.55 -25.31 4.97
CA ILE A 23 27.56 -25.30 6.43
C ILE A 23 27.22 -23.89 6.90
N VAL A 24 26.18 -23.78 7.72
CA VAL A 24 25.73 -22.53 8.33
C VAL A 24 25.77 -22.68 9.85
N PHE A 25 26.36 -21.70 10.53
CA PHE A 25 26.37 -21.67 11.99
C PHE A 25 24.95 -21.46 12.53
N SER A 26 24.54 -22.24 13.54
CA SER A 26 23.15 -22.27 14.02
C SER A 26 22.61 -20.89 14.42
N GLU A 27 23.43 -20.03 15.03
CA GLU A 27 23.01 -18.67 15.41
C GLU A 27 22.75 -17.78 14.20
N ILE A 28 23.54 -17.94 13.13
CA ILE A 28 23.35 -17.21 11.86
C ILE A 28 22.07 -17.71 11.17
N ALA A 29 21.82 -19.02 11.19
CA ALA A 29 20.59 -19.61 10.67
C ALA A 29 19.35 -19.11 11.43
N LEU A 30 19.40 -19.08 12.77
CA LEU A 30 18.31 -18.56 13.60
C LEU A 30 18.07 -17.07 13.36
N THR A 31 19.14 -16.29 13.20
CA THR A 31 19.05 -14.85 12.89
C THR A 31 18.39 -14.63 11.53
N ALA A 32 18.80 -15.39 10.50
CA ALA A 32 18.19 -15.31 9.18
C ALA A 32 16.70 -15.70 9.21
N VAL A 33 16.31 -16.72 9.98
CA VAL A 33 14.89 -17.10 10.15
C VAL A 33 14.09 -15.97 10.81
N ASN A 34 14.62 -15.32 11.84
CA ASN A 34 13.93 -14.21 12.49
C ASN A 34 13.79 -13.00 11.56
N MET A 35 14.85 -12.66 10.81
CA MET A 35 14.81 -11.60 9.79
C MET A 35 13.77 -11.90 8.71
N ALA A 36 13.73 -13.12 8.18
CA ALA A 36 12.74 -13.52 7.17
C ALA A 36 11.30 -13.39 7.70
N ARG A 37 11.07 -13.73 8.98
CA ARG A 37 9.75 -13.55 9.62
C ARG A 37 9.35 -12.08 9.72
N GLU A 38 10.28 -11.20 10.10
CA GLU A 38 10.03 -9.76 10.19
C GLU A 38 9.79 -9.13 8.82
N GLU A 39 10.55 -9.54 7.80
CA GLU A 39 10.34 -9.10 6.41
C GLU A 39 8.95 -9.48 5.89
N VAL A 40 8.51 -10.71 6.15
CA VAL A 40 7.16 -11.16 5.81
C VAL A 40 6.12 -10.36 6.58
N LYS A 41 6.31 -10.12 7.88
CA LYS A 41 5.38 -9.29 8.66
C LYS A 41 5.27 -7.88 8.10
N CYS A 42 6.40 -7.23 7.81
CA CYS A 42 6.44 -5.87 7.25
C CYS A 42 5.75 -5.78 5.87
N THR A 43 5.91 -6.80 5.03
CA THR A 43 5.23 -6.85 3.72
C THR A 43 3.72 -7.01 3.86
N TRP A 44 3.24 -7.86 4.79
CA TRP A 44 1.81 -7.98 5.09
C TRP A 44 1.22 -6.69 5.65
N GLU A 45 1.93 -6.01 6.56
CA GLU A 45 1.49 -4.72 7.12
C GLU A 45 1.35 -3.65 6.02
N LYS A 46 2.34 -3.55 5.12
CA LYS A 46 2.29 -2.62 3.97
C LYS A 46 1.15 -2.95 3.01
N ALA A 47 0.95 -4.24 2.68
CA ALA A 47 -0.14 -4.67 1.81
C ALA A 47 -1.51 -4.36 2.44
N THR A 48 -1.65 -4.59 3.75
CA THR A 48 -2.88 -4.29 4.50
C THR A 48 -3.15 -2.80 4.53
N ALA A 49 -2.15 -1.97 4.82
CA ALA A 49 -2.28 -0.52 4.80
C ALA A 49 -2.69 0.01 3.42
N ALA A 50 -2.10 -0.52 2.35
CA ALA A 50 -2.46 -0.17 0.97
C ALA A 50 -3.91 -0.55 0.64
N PHE A 51 -4.36 -1.73 1.07
CA PHE A 51 -5.74 -2.17 0.87
C PHE A 51 -6.76 -1.30 1.62
N VAL A 52 -6.47 -0.96 2.88
CA VAL A 52 -7.32 -0.06 3.67
C VAL A 52 -7.43 1.31 2.99
N LYS A 53 -6.30 1.87 2.55
CA LYS A 53 -6.26 3.15 1.86
C LYS A 53 -7.07 3.13 0.55
N ASP A 54 -6.91 2.11 -0.28
CA ASP A 54 -7.69 1.94 -1.52
C ASP A 54 -9.20 1.82 -1.24
N ALA A 55 -9.58 1.10 -0.18
CA ALA A 55 -10.98 0.98 0.23
C ALA A 55 -11.56 2.32 0.71
N GLU A 56 -10.79 3.13 1.44
CA GLU A 56 -11.18 4.48 1.86
C GLU A 56 -11.31 5.44 0.66
N GLU A 57 -10.33 5.46 -0.23
CA GLU A 57 -10.35 6.26 -1.46
C GLU A 57 -11.58 5.93 -2.32
N LYS A 58 -11.92 4.64 -2.46
CA LYS A 58 -13.13 4.19 -3.18
C LYS A 58 -14.42 4.67 -2.52
N LYS A 59 -14.49 4.68 -1.18
CA LYS A 59 -15.65 5.21 -0.45
C LYS A 59 -15.81 6.71 -0.68
N ILE A 60 -14.71 7.47 -0.59
CA ILE A 60 -14.69 8.91 -0.84
C ILE A 60 -15.13 9.21 -2.27
N GLN A 61 -14.57 8.51 -3.27
CA GLN A 61 -14.98 8.68 -4.67
C GLN A 61 -16.47 8.40 -4.90
N LYS A 62 -17.01 7.35 -4.26
CA LYS A 62 -18.44 7.04 -4.32
C LYS A 62 -19.30 8.15 -3.71
N ALA A 63 -18.88 8.70 -2.57
CA ALA A 63 -19.57 9.80 -1.91
C ALA A 63 -19.55 11.09 -2.77
N ILE A 64 -18.40 11.43 -3.36
CA ILE A 64 -18.26 12.58 -4.27
C ILE A 64 -19.18 12.41 -5.48
N LYS A 65 -19.20 11.22 -6.11
CA LYS A 65 -20.07 10.95 -7.24
C LYS A 65 -21.55 11.14 -6.89
N ALA A 66 -22.00 10.58 -5.76
CA ALA A 66 -23.36 10.74 -5.28
C ALA A 66 -23.70 12.22 -4.98
N HIS A 67 -22.78 12.96 -4.36
CA HIS A 67 -22.96 14.38 -4.09
C HIS A 67 -23.08 15.20 -5.39
N ILE A 68 -22.25 14.91 -6.39
CA ILE A 68 -22.36 15.54 -7.72
C ILE A 68 -23.74 15.27 -8.32
N GLU A 69 -24.22 14.02 -8.28
CA GLU A 69 -25.54 13.61 -8.79
C GLU A 69 -26.71 14.37 -8.17
N THR A 70 -26.58 14.87 -6.93
CA THR A 70 -27.62 15.67 -6.25
C THR A 70 -27.24 17.14 -6.04
N CYS A 71 -26.09 17.59 -6.54
CA CYS A 71 -25.58 18.93 -6.30
C CYS A 71 -26.58 20.01 -6.76
N PRO A 72 -26.93 20.99 -5.90
CA PRO A 72 -27.89 22.04 -6.19
C PRO A 72 -27.30 23.21 -6.98
N CYS A 73 -26.05 23.12 -7.44
CA CYS A 73 -25.41 24.22 -8.18
C CYS A 73 -26.21 24.59 -9.44
N ILE A 74 -26.25 25.89 -9.75
CA ILE A 74 -26.75 26.42 -11.03
C ILE A 74 -25.77 26.14 -12.18
N CYS A 75 -24.62 25.51 -11.90
CA CYS A 75 -23.56 25.22 -12.87
C CYS A 75 -23.97 24.30 -14.04
N MET A 76 -25.23 23.83 -14.04
CA MET A 76 -25.85 22.86 -14.95
C MET A 76 -27.10 23.37 -15.70
N VAL A 77 -27.46 24.66 -15.65
CA VAL A 77 -28.74 25.14 -16.24
C VAL A 77 -28.78 25.14 -17.79
N LYS A 78 -27.71 24.71 -18.48
CA LYS A 78 -27.76 24.48 -19.94
C LYS A 78 -27.51 23.01 -20.22
N GLU A 79 -28.63 22.28 -20.34
CA GLU A 79 -28.87 21.10 -21.18
C GLU A 79 -27.69 20.13 -21.37
N THR A 80 -27.90 18.87 -20.96
CA THR A 80 -27.03 17.69 -21.05
C THR A 80 -26.26 17.38 -19.76
N GLY A 81 -26.14 16.07 -19.46
CA GLY A 81 -25.86 15.50 -18.14
C GLY A 81 -24.64 16.05 -17.40
N LYS A 82 -24.60 15.80 -16.08
CA LYS A 82 -23.58 16.32 -15.16
C LYS A 82 -22.17 15.98 -15.63
N ASP A 83 -21.51 16.95 -16.25
CA ASP A 83 -20.12 16.82 -16.63
C ASP A 83 -19.19 17.24 -15.48
N GLY A 84 -17.89 16.94 -15.62
CA GLY A 84 -16.87 17.16 -14.59
C GLY A 84 -16.70 18.60 -14.11
N ARG A 85 -17.51 19.57 -14.59
CA ARG A 85 -17.55 20.95 -14.10
C ARG A 85 -18.09 21.05 -12.67
N CYS A 86 -18.94 20.11 -12.24
CA CYS A 86 -19.46 20.09 -10.87
C CYS A 86 -18.36 19.84 -9.81
N LEU A 87 -17.27 19.13 -10.16
CA LEU A 87 -16.13 18.92 -9.26
C LEU A 87 -15.44 20.21 -8.81
N LYS A 88 -15.56 21.28 -9.62
CA LYS A 88 -14.95 22.59 -9.34
C LYS A 88 -15.94 23.59 -8.76
N CYS A 89 -17.20 23.20 -8.52
CA CYS A 89 -18.19 24.09 -7.94
C CYS A 89 -17.99 24.19 -6.42
N TRP A 90 -18.33 25.36 -5.86
CA TRP A 90 -18.15 25.62 -4.43
C TRP A 90 -18.77 24.54 -3.53
N HIS A 91 -19.97 24.06 -3.86
CA HIS A 91 -20.65 23.01 -3.07
C HIS A 91 -19.84 21.71 -3.02
N THR A 92 -19.34 21.26 -4.17
CA THR A 92 -18.58 19.99 -4.24
C THR A 92 -17.17 20.17 -3.68
N THR A 93 -16.52 21.31 -3.87
CA THR A 93 -15.20 21.57 -3.28
C THR A 93 -15.26 21.63 -1.75
N THR A 94 -16.26 22.33 -1.18
CA THR A 94 -16.46 22.37 0.28
C THR A 94 -16.75 20.99 0.84
N PHE A 95 -17.56 20.18 0.15
CA PHE A 95 -17.83 18.81 0.54
C PHE A 95 -16.58 17.92 0.49
N ILE A 96 -15.74 18.05 -0.54
CA ILE A 96 -14.46 17.35 -0.63
C ILE A 96 -13.53 17.76 0.51
N ASP A 97 -13.45 19.06 0.82
CA ASP A 97 -12.63 19.57 1.90
C ASP A 97 -13.10 19.04 3.27
N GLU A 98 -14.40 18.87 3.48
CA GLU A 98 -14.96 18.25 4.69
C GLU A 98 -14.63 16.75 4.79
N LEU A 99 -14.62 16.02 3.67
CA LEU A 99 -14.26 14.60 3.65
C LEU A 99 -12.76 14.34 3.89
N ASN A 100 -11.91 15.32 3.60
CA ASN A 100 -10.46 15.22 3.75
C ASN A 100 -9.91 15.78 5.07
N LYS A 101 -10.78 16.30 5.96
CA LYS A 101 -10.42 16.74 7.31
C LYS A 101 -10.33 15.56 8.27
#